data_AF-Q38CJ9-F1
#
_entry.id   AF-Q38CJ9-F1
#
_cell.length_a   1.000
_cell.length_b   1.000
_cell.length_c   1.000
_cell.angle_alpha   90.00
_cell.angle_beta   90.00
_cell.angle_gamma   90.00
#
_symmetry.space_group_name_H-M   'P 1'
#
loop_
_entity.id
_entity.type
_entity.pdbx_description
1 polymer ?
#
loop_
_entity_poly.entity_id
_entity_poly.type
_entity_poly.pdbx_seq_one_letter_code
_entity_poly.pdbx_strand_id
1 'polypeptide(L)'
;MSVRIRFILTGACPPSYSGKQVQLNFPLEDENGAPTTTAHLKQLIRTQWPENMSEMKEVVEKTEMRVLKTGNLLSDDTQIRSVLTATELSECSINPSAEGSGRADEDQKSVLMHLVFQSNQSQGRQRDGSAGGGRRDNASHDSGCCTML
;
A
#
# COMPACT_ATOMS: atom_id res chain seq x y z
N MET A 1 -12.58 18.20 5.94
CA MET A 1 -12.01 17.50 7.12
C MET A 1 -10.98 16.51 6.63
N SER A 2 -9.83 16.39 7.29
CA SER A 2 -8.78 15.44 6.90
C SER A 2 -8.53 14.40 7.99
N VAL A 3 -8.03 13.24 7.60
CA VAL A 3 -7.65 12.15 8.50
C VAL A 3 -6.17 11.82 8.31
N ARG A 4 -5.48 11.56 9.42
CA ARG A 4 -4.12 11.07 9.42
C ARG A 4 -4.10 9.56 9.23
N ILE A 5 -3.42 9.10 8.19
CA ILE A 5 -3.27 7.67 7.90
C ILE A 5 -1.79 7.31 7.91
N ARG A 6 -1.46 6.25 8.63
CA ARG A 6 -0.14 5.65 8.71
C ARG A 6 -0.15 4.34 7.94
N PHE A 7 0.63 4.27 6.87
CA PHE A 7 0.79 3.07 6.07
C PHE A 7 2.03 2.32 6.47
N ILE A 8 1.91 1.00 6.65
CA ILE A 8 3.05 0.09 6.62
C ILE A 8 3.26 -0.33 5.16
N LEU A 9 4.47 -0.11 4.66
CA LEU A 9 4.86 -0.45 3.30
C LEU A 9 5.23 -1.93 3.20
N THR A 10 4.67 -2.66 2.23
CA THR A 10 4.93 -4.09 2.04
C THR A 10 4.83 -4.49 0.55
N GLY A 11 5.16 -5.74 0.24
CA GLY A 11 5.06 -6.28 -1.13
C GLY A 11 6.30 -5.98 -1.98
N ALA A 12 6.09 -5.69 -3.26
CA ALA A 12 7.12 -5.42 -4.27
C ALA A 12 7.74 -4.03 -4.15
N CYS A 13 8.14 -3.65 -2.94
CA CYS A 13 9.00 -2.51 -2.66
C CYS A 13 10.44 -3.00 -2.41
N PRO A 14 11.47 -2.12 -2.52
CA PRO A 14 12.83 -2.48 -2.17
C PRO A 14 12.88 -3.03 -0.73
N PRO A 15 13.71 -4.05 -0.45
CA PRO A 15 13.75 -4.68 0.88
C PRO A 15 14.01 -3.69 2.02
N SER A 16 14.77 -2.63 1.76
CA SER A 16 15.06 -1.55 2.72
C SER A 16 13.84 -0.71 3.11
N TYR A 17 12.71 -0.83 2.39
CA TYR A 17 11.44 -0.14 2.69
C TYR A 17 10.34 -1.07 3.20
N SER A 18 10.51 -2.38 3.09
CA SER A 18 9.56 -3.34 3.64
C SER A 18 9.43 -3.15 5.16
N GLY A 19 8.20 -2.98 5.65
CA GLY A 19 7.90 -2.71 7.04
C GLY A 19 8.08 -1.26 7.48
N LYS A 20 8.64 -0.37 6.64
CA LYS A 20 8.70 1.07 6.95
C LYS A 20 7.30 1.66 7.00
N GLN A 21 7.18 2.73 7.78
CA GLN A 21 5.93 3.45 7.95
C GLN A 21 6.00 4.81 7.27
N VAL A 22 4.92 5.17 6.57
CA VAL A 22 4.74 6.50 6.02
C VAL A 22 3.42 7.08 6.51
N GLN A 23 3.46 8.30 7.01
CA GLN A 23 2.29 9.00 7.54
C GLN A 23 1.90 10.11 6.57
N LEU A 24 0.63 10.12 6.17
CA LEU A 24 0.09 11.08 5.21
C LEU A 24 -1.30 11.54 5.67
N ASN A 25 -1.68 12.75 5.26
CA ASN A 25 -2.95 13.35 5.61
C ASN A 25 -3.86 13.33 4.39
N PHE A 26 -5.06 12.76 4.54
CA PHE A 26 -6.01 12.61 3.44
C PHE A 26 -7.30 13.37 3.73
N PRO A 27 -7.80 14.17 2.79
CA PRO A 27 -9.14 14.74 2.93
C PRO A 27 -10.17 13.60 2.84
N LEU A 28 -11.22 13.66 3.67
CA LEU A 28 -12.33 12.70 3.64
C LEU A 28 -13.35 12.99 2.54
N GLU A 29 -13.31 14.19 1.99
CA GLU A 29 -14.15 14.70 0.90
C GLU A 29 -13.23 15.41 -0.09
N ASP A 30 -13.51 15.28 -1.38
CA ASP A 30 -12.80 16.00 -2.43
C ASP A 30 -13.22 17.49 -2.47
N GLU A 31 -12.65 18.25 -3.40
CA GLU A 31 -12.95 19.68 -3.58
C GLU A 31 -14.41 19.95 -3.99
N ASN A 32 -15.10 18.96 -4.55
CA ASN A 32 -16.52 19.03 -4.92
C ASN A 32 -17.45 18.56 -3.79
N GLY A 33 -16.90 18.16 -2.64
CA GLY A 33 -17.64 17.58 -1.52
C GLY A 33 -18.01 16.11 -1.72
N ALA A 34 -17.52 15.44 -2.76
CA ALA A 34 -17.73 14.01 -2.95
C ALA A 34 -16.83 13.19 -2.01
N PRO A 35 -17.27 12.02 -1.52
CA PRO A 35 -16.46 11.20 -0.62
C PRO A 35 -15.13 10.75 -1.26
N THR A 36 -14.02 10.87 -0.52
CA THR A 36 -12.73 10.36 -0.97
C THR A 36 -12.75 8.84 -1.06
N THR A 37 -12.38 8.30 -2.22
CA THR A 37 -12.28 6.85 -2.47
C THR A 37 -10.84 6.35 -2.29
N THR A 38 -10.68 5.04 -2.31
CA THR A 38 -9.36 4.40 -2.28
C THR A 38 -8.54 4.72 -3.53
N ALA A 39 -9.17 4.87 -4.69
CA ALA A 39 -8.53 5.36 -5.91
C ALA A 39 -7.93 6.77 -5.72
N HIS A 40 -8.70 7.69 -5.14
CA HIS A 40 -8.22 9.04 -4.84
C HIS A 40 -7.06 9.02 -3.84
N LEU A 41 -7.15 8.17 -2.81
CA LEU A 41 -6.07 7.98 -1.85
C LEU A 41 -4.77 7.51 -2.54
N LYS A 42 -4.84 6.51 -3.44
CA LYS A 42 -3.67 6.07 -4.22
C LYS A 42 -3.09 7.17 -5.09
N GLN A 43 -3.94 8.01 -5.70
CA GLN A 43 -3.49 9.15 -6.49
C GLN A 43 -2.77 10.19 -5.63
N LEU A 44 -3.33 10.51 -4.45
CA LEU A 44 -2.70 11.43 -3.49
C LEU A 44 -1.36 10.90 -2.99
N ILE A 45 -1.24 9.59 -2.73
CA ILE A 45 0.03 8.96 -2.38
C ILE A 45 1.09 9.20 -3.47
N ARG A 46 0.70 9.11 -4.75
CA ARG A 46 1.63 9.35 -5.86
C ARG A 46 2.10 10.79 -5.95
N THR A 47 1.19 11.74 -5.72
CA THR A 47 1.49 13.17 -5.88
C THR A 47 2.16 13.78 -4.65
N GLN A 48 1.87 13.27 -3.46
CA GLN A 48 2.34 13.79 -2.17
C GLN A 48 3.32 12.84 -1.47
N TRP A 49 4.04 12.03 -2.25
CA TRP A 49 5.01 11.11 -1.68
C TRP A 49 6.14 11.88 -0.95
N PRO A 50 6.51 11.52 0.29
CA PRO A 50 7.50 12.27 1.06
C PRO A 50 8.88 12.29 0.40
N GLU A 51 9.52 13.47 0.40
CA GLU A 51 10.83 13.68 -0.23
C GLU A 51 11.96 12.88 0.43
N ASN A 52 11.87 12.65 1.74
CA ASN A 52 12.80 11.80 2.49
C ASN A 52 12.71 10.30 2.11
N MET A 53 11.70 9.92 1.33
CA MET A 53 11.54 8.57 0.75
C MET A 53 11.61 8.62 -0.78
N SER A 54 12.39 9.54 -1.35
CA SER A 54 12.51 9.74 -2.80
C SER A 54 12.96 8.51 -3.58
N GLU A 55 13.72 7.58 -2.98
CA GLU A 55 14.10 6.31 -3.62
C GLU A 55 12.89 5.43 -3.98
N MET A 56 11.78 5.60 -3.26
CA MET A 56 10.52 4.91 -3.53
C MET A 56 9.65 5.60 -4.59
N LYS A 57 9.99 6.82 -5.02
CA LYS A 57 9.15 7.62 -5.89
C LYS A 57 8.85 6.91 -7.21
N GLU A 58 9.88 6.34 -7.85
CA GLU A 58 9.72 5.57 -9.09
C GLU A 58 8.83 4.34 -8.90
N VAL A 59 8.95 3.65 -7.76
CA VAL A 59 8.13 2.48 -7.41
C VAL A 59 6.68 2.91 -7.24
N VAL A 60 6.41 3.98 -6.49
CA VAL A 60 5.07 4.50 -6.23
C VAL A 60 4.38 4.97 -7.51
N GLU A 61 5.12 5.57 -8.43
CA GLU A 61 4.60 6.03 -9.72
C GLU A 61 4.22 4.86 -10.65
N LYS A 62 5.07 3.83 -10.75
CA LYS A 62 4.93 2.77 -11.78
C LYS A 62 4.22 1.51 -11.31
N THR A 63 4.14 1.29 -10.00
CA THR A 63 3.70 0.01 -9.43
C THR A 63 2.22 0.06 -9.08
N GLU A 64 1.51 -1.03 -9.32
CA GLU A 64 0.15 -1.20 -8.81
C GLU A 64 0.19 -1.25 -7.28
N MET A 65 -0.71 -0.49 -6.64
CA MET A 65 -0.82 -0.41 -5.19
C MET A 65 -2.14 -1.00 -4.74
N ARG A 66 -2.11 -1.74 -3.63
CA ARG A 66 -3.28 -2.21 -2.89
C ARG A 66 -3.27 -1.63 -1.49
N VAL A 67 -4.45 -1.25 -1.02
CA VAL A 67 -4.62 -0.68 0.32
C VAL A 67 -5.40 -1.68 1.15
N LEU A 68 -4.86 -2.05 2.31
CA LEU A 68 -5.55 -2.93 3.24
C LEU A 68 -5.81 -2.20 4.56
N LYS A 69 -7.01 -2.38 5.10
CA LYS A 69 -7.36 -1.97 6.47
C LYS A 69 -7.68 -3.22 7.27
N THR A 70 -7.00 -3.40 8.41
CA THR A 70 -7.16 -4.58 9.29
C THR A 70 -7.14 -5.92 8.53
N GLY A 71 -6.24 -6.05 7.56
CA GLY A 71 -6.12 -7.25 6.71
C GLY A 71 -7.11 -7.35 5.54
N ASN A 72 -8.13 -6.49 5.46
CA ASN A 72 -9.11 -6.48 4.38
C ASN A 72 -8.66 -5.58 3.23
N LEU A 73 -8.69 -6.11 2.00
CA LEU A 73 -8.40 -5.35 0.80
C LEU A 73 -9.53 -4.35 0.50
N LEU A 74 -9.16 -3.08 0.34
CA LEU A 74 -10.07 -2.03 -0.09
C LEU A 74 -10.11 -1.97 -1.62
N SER A 75 -11.30 -2.04 -2.20
CA SER A 75 -11.51 -1.80 -3.62
C SER A 75 -11.31 -0.33 -3.96
N ASP A 76 -11.03 -0.01 -5.22
CA ASP A 76 -10.78 1.37 -5.66
C ASP A 76 -11.97 2.30 -5.39
N ASP A 77 -13.19 1.79 -5.49
CA ASP A 77 -14.43 2.54 -5.24
C ASP A 77 -14.78 2.67 -3.75
N THR A 78 -14.05 2.00 -2.86
CA THR A 78 -14.34 2.05 -1.42
C THR A 78 -14.11 3.46 -0.88
N GLN A 79 -15.16 4.06 -0.33
CA GLN A 79 -15.10 5.36 0.34
C GLN A 79 -14.30 5.25 1.65
N ILE A 80 -13.25 6.06 1.81
CA ILE A 80 -12.36 5.99 2.98
C ILE A 80 -13.13 6.19 4.27
N ARG A 81 -14.05 7.16 4.32
CA ARG A 81 -14.88 7.42 5.51
C ARG A 81 -15.66 6.18 5.97
N SER A 82 -16.11 5.33 5.05
CA SER A 82 -16.93 4.15 5.37
C SER A 82 -16.15 3.03 6.06
N VAL A 83 -14.84 2.99 5.90
CA VAL A 83 -14.00 1.96 6.52
C VAL A 83 -13.44 2.39 7.87
N LEU A 84 -13.56 3.67 8.22
CA LEU A 84 -13.12 4.21 9.50
C LEU A 84 -14.19 4.03 10.57
N THR A 85 -13.75 3.64 11.76
CA THR A 85 -14.58 3.63 12.96
C THR A 85 -14.82 5.05 13.46
N ALA A 86 -15.88 5.24 14.25
CA ALA A 86 -16.15 6.54 14.89
C ALA A 86 -14.98 7.02 15.76
N THR A 87 -14.31 6.10 16.46
CA THR A 87 -13.12 6.41 17.26
C THR A 87 -11.97 6.89 16.38
N GLU A 88 -11.64 6.17 15.31
CA GLU A 88 -10.61 6.59 14.34
C GLU A 88 -10.92 7.97 13.76
N LEU A 89 -12.17 8.23 13.38
CA LEU A 89 -12.59 9.54 12.88
C LEU A 89 -12.43 10.64 13.93
N SER A 90 -12.77 10.40 15.19
CA SER A 90 -12.64 11.42 16.25
C SER A 90 -11.20 11.69 16.67
N GLU A 91 -10.35 10.66 16.67
CA GLU A 91 -9.00 10.75 17.24
C GLU A 91 -7.93 11.06 16.20
N CYS A 92 -8.15 10.64 14.95
CA CYS A 92 -7.18 10.82 13.85
C CYS A 92 -7.59 11.95 12.89
N SER A 93 -8.72 12.63 13.15
CA SER A 93 -9.09 13.81 12.39
C SER A 93 -8.16 14.97 12.66
N ILE A 94 -7.77 15.66 11.60
CA ILE A 94 -6.99 16.87 11.66
C ILE A 94 -7.94 18.04 11.48
N ASN A 95 -8.04 18.87 12.51
CA ASN A 95 -8.57 20.21 12.39
C ASN A 95 -7.42 21.13 11.97
N PRO A 96 -7.54 21.89 10.86
CA PRO A 96 -6.48 22.81 10.43
C PRO A 96 -6.15 23.86 11.51
N SER A 97 -7.09 24.16 12.40
CA SER A 97 -6.87 25.10 13.52
C SER A 97 -6.00 24.56 14.66
N ALA A 98 -5.63 23.27 14.66
CA ALA A 98 -4.89 22.63 15.76
C ALA A 98 -3.39 22.44 15.48
N GLU A 99 -2.84 22.97 14.37
CA GLU A 99 -1.42 22.88 13.99
C GLU A 99 -0.45 23.65 14.92
N GLY A 100 -0.87 23.98 16.15
CA GLY A 100 -0.05 24.66 17.15
C GLY A 100 0.58 23.75 18.22
N SER A 101 0.24 22.47 18.30
CA SER A 101 0.87 21.59 19.28
C SER A 101 2.08 20.89 18.65
N GLY A 102 3.28 21.46 18.87
CA GLY A 102 4.58 20.92 18.45
C GLY A 102 4.99 19.60 19.12
N ARG A 103 4.08 18.62 19.16
CA ARG A 103 4.43 17.24 19.47
C ARG A 103 5.02 16.60 18.22
N ALA A 104 6.13 15.89 18.40
CA ALA A 104 6.79 15.14 17.34
C ALA A 104 5.75 14.33 16.55
N ASP A 105 5.85 14.37 15.22
CA ASP A 105 4.90 13.76 14.28
C ASP A 105 4.63 12.25 14.57
N GLU A 106 5.54 11.58 15.26
CA GLU A 106 5.43 10.18 15.69
C GLU A 106 4.31 9.92 16.72
N ASP A 107 4.04 10.86 17.62
CA ASP A 107 3.06 10.72 18.72
C ASP A 107 1.62 11.06 18.29
N GLN A 108 1.41 11.46 17.05
CA GLN A 108 0.10 11.88 16.57
C GLN A 108 -0.74 10.65 16.20
N LYS A 109 -1.95 10.59 16.77
CA LYS A 109 -2.90 9.49 16.53
C LYS A 109 -3.23 9.40 15.03
N SER A 110 -3.10 8.19 14.48
CA SER A 110 -3.27 7.92 13.05
C SER A 110 -3.97 6.59 12.83
N VAL A 111 -4.68 6.49 11.70
CA VAL A 111 -5.31 5.24 11.27
C VAL A 111 -4.25 4.35 10.64
N LEU A 112 -4.12 3.11 11.13
CA LEU A 112 -3.17 2.15 10.58
C LEU A 112 -3.76 1.45 9.34
N MET A 113 -3.01 1.46 8.25
CA MET A 113 -3.31 0.73 7.01
C MET A 113 -2.04 0.08 6.47
N HIS A 114 -2.19 -0.87 5.55
CA HIS A 114 -1.07 -1.40 4.76
C HIS A 114 -1.14 -0.89 3.33
N LEU A 115 0.01 -0.45 2.81
CA LEU A 115 0.20 -0.14 1.41
C LEU A 115 1.05 -1.24 0.80
N VAL A 116 0.43 -2.07 -0.03
CA VAL A 116 1.05 -3.25 -0.66
C VAL A 116 1.36 -2.92 -2.12
N PHE A 117 2.64 -2.93 -2.47
CA PHE A 117 3.09 -2.80 -3.85
C PHE A 117 3.02 -4.15 -4.56
N GLN A 118 2.49 -4.21 -5.77
CA GLN A 118 2.40 -5.44 -6.55
C GLN A 118 3.41 -5.43 -7.68
N SER A 119 4.18 -6.50 -7.81
CA SER A 119 5.06 -6.63 -8.98
C SER A 119 4.22 -6.73 -10.25
N ASN A 120 4.47 -5.82 -11.19
CA ASN A 120 3.81 -5.83 -12.51
C ASN A 120 4.18 -7.07 -13.36
N GLN A 121 5.00 -8.01 -12.85
CA GLN A 121 5.46 -9.20 -13.58
C GLN A 121 4.37 -10.25 -13.87
N SER A 122 3.10 -10.05 -13.49
CA SER A 122 2.07 -11.09 -13.60
C SER A 122 1.12 -11.01 -14.80
N GLN A 123 1.27 -10.05 -15.73
CA GLN A 123 0.55 -10.12 -17.02
C GLN A 123 1.35 -10.76 -18.17
N GLY A 124 2.54 -11.28 -17.88
CA GLY A 124 3.39 -12.02 -18.83
C GLY A 124 3.18 -13.52 -18.86
N ARG A 125 2.01 -14.08 -18.47
CA ARG A 125 1.59 -15.39 -18.99
C ARG A 125 0.95 -15.17 -20.36
N GLN A 126 1.75 -14.67 -21.29
CA GLN A 126 1.49 -14.88 -22.70
C GLN A 126 1.55 -16.39 -22.87
N ARG A 127 0.34 -16.96 -22.94
CA ARG A 127 0.07 -18.34 -23.28
C ARG A 127 0.39 -18.48 -24.77
N ASP A 128 1.66 -18.29 -25.13
CA ASP A 128 2.16 -18.70 -26.43
C ASP A 128 2.28 -20.22 -26.37
N GLY A 129 1.14 -20.86 -26.62
CA GLY A 129 1.16 -22.15 -27.27
C GLY A 129 1.82 -21.96 -28.62
N SER A 130 3.04 -22.44 -28.77
CA SER A 130 3.55 -22.93 -30.04
C SER A 130 4.66 -23.94 -29.79
N ALA A 131 4.50 -25.06 -30.49
CA ALA A 131 5.19 -26.31 -30.34
C ALA A 131 6.69 -26.25 -30.66
N GLY A 132 7.47 -27.09 -29.96
CA GLY A 132 8.86 -27.39 -30.25
C GLY A 132 9.48 -27.99 -28.99
N GLY A 133 9.43 -29.30 -28.77
CA GLY A 133 10.19 -30.25 -29.58
C GLY A 133 11.61 -30.35 -29.03
N GLY A 134 11.80 -31.08 -27.94
CA GLY A 134 13.09 -31.17 -27.24
C GLY A 134 13.17 -32.41 -26.35
N ARG A 135 13.24 -33.56 -26.99
CA ARG A 135 13.43 -34.90 -26.44
C ARG A 135 14.87 -35.05 -25.92
N ARG A 136 15.06 -35.40 -24.64
CA ARG A 136 16.19 -36.14 -24.03
C ARG A 136 15.96 -36.21 -22.51
N ASP A 137 15.49 -37.34 -22.00
CA ASP A 137 16.29 -38.48 -21.51
C ASP A 137 17.18 -38.17 -20.30
N ASN A 138 16.70 -38.67 -19.16
CA ASN A 138 17.41 -39.52 -18.21
C ASN A 138 18.55 -38.92 -17.37
N ALA A 139 18.26 -38.56 -16.11
CA ALA A 139 19.08 -38.95 -14.97
C ALA A 139 18.32 -38.74 -13.66
N SER A 140 17.94 -39.86 -13.04
CA SER A 140 17.60 -39.99 -11.63
C SER A 140 18.66 -39.32 -10.74
N HIS A 141 18.21 -38.56 -9.73
CA HIS A 141 18.82 -38.61 -8.39
C HIS A 141 17.79 -38.11 -7.35
N ASP A 142 17.22 -39.09 -6.65
CA ASP A 142 16.79 -38.99 -5.27
C ASP A 142 17.89 -38.36 -4.39
N SER A 143 17.52 -37.41 -3.53
CA SER A 143 17.83 -37.42 -2.08
C SER A 143 17.61 -36.03 -1.48
N GLY A 144 16.76 -35.93 -0.46
CA GLY A 144 16.75 -34.76 0.42
C GLY A 144 15.42 -34.43 1.08
N CYS A 145 14.77 -35.42 1.71
CA CYS A 145 13.61 -35.23 2.56
C CYS A 145 13.88 -34.28 3.73
N CYS A 146 12.84 -33.54 4.10
CA CYS A 146 12.78 -32.64 5.24
C CYS A 146 13.05 -33.36 6.57
N THR A 147 13.96 -32.84 7.39
CA THR A 147 14.01 -33.16 8.81
C THR A 147 13.03 -32.22 9.53
N MET A 148 11.90 -32.78 9.96
CA MET A 148 11.03 -32.20 10.99
C MET A 148 11.39 -32.87 12.32
N LEU A 149 11.64 -32.02 13.33
CA LEU A 149 11.83 -32.27 14.77
C LEU A 149 13.18 -32.87 15.20
#